data_AF-A0A967SNL1-F1
#
_entry.id   AF-A0A967SNL1-F1
#
_cell.length_a   1.000
_cell.length_b   1.000
_cell.length_c   1.000
_cell.angle_alpha   90.00
_cell.angle_beta   90.00
_cell.angle_gamma   90.00
#
_symmetry.space_group_name_H-M   'P 1'
#
loop_
_entity.id
_entity.type
_entity.pdbx_description
1 polymer ?
#
loop_
_entity_poly.entity_id
_entity_poly.type
_entity_poly.pdbx_seq_one_letter_code
_entity_poly.pdbx_strand_id
1 'polypeptide(L)' 'MSFTGTRKGRYNESSLDQYLKEISAYPLLKREDEVELAQRIRKGDEEALDKLVRSNLRFVVSVAKKYQNQGVA' A
#
# COMPACT_ATOMS: atom_id res chain seq x y z
N MET A 1 -35.09 27.80 -13.23
CA MET A 1 -33.97 27.98 -12.28
C MET A 1 -33.47 26.60 -11.88
N SER A 2 -32.36 26.19 -12.47
CA SER A 2 -31.86 24.81 -12.45
C SER A 2 -31.15 24.51 -11.13
N PHE A 3 -31.65 23.52 -10.41
CA PHE A 3 -30.92 22.83 -9.35
C PHE A 3 -29.72 22.08 -9.95
N THR A 4 -28.51 22.36 -9.46
CA THR A 4 -27.35 21.45 -9.53
C THR A 4 -26.63 21.59 -8.17
N GLY A 5 -26.39 20.58 -7.35
CA GLY A 5 -26.29 19.15 -7.60
C GLY A 5 -24.81 18.74 -7.61
N THR A 6 -24.32 18.28 -6.44
CA THR A 6 -23.15 17.40 -6.25
C THR A 6 -21.77 18.06 -6.00
N ARG A 7 -21.47 18.38 -4.72
CA ARG A 7 -20.09 18.43 -4.23
C ARG A 7 -19.60 17.00 -3.96
N LYS A 8 -19.04 16.31 -4.95
CA LYS A 8 -18.42 14.99 -4.78
C LYS A 8 -16.99 15.07 -5.31
N GLY A 9 -15.98 14.90 -4.46
CA GLY A 9 -14.60 14.72 -4.94
C GLY A 9 -13.46 15.09 -3.99
N ARG A 10 -13.63 16.04 -3.06
CA ARG A 10 -12.45 16.63 -2.39
C ARG A 10 -11.90 15.86 -1.17
N TYR A 11 -12.60 14.82 -0.71
CA TYR A 11 -12.22 14.06 0.50
C TYR A 11 -11.41 12.78 0.24
N ASN A 12 -11.32 12.30 -1.02
CA ASN A 12 -10.74 10.97 -1.31
C ASN A 12 -9.29 11.04 -1.83
N GLU A 13 -8.93 12.13 -2.51
CA GLU A 13 -7.58 12.29 -3.07
C GLU A 13 -6.56 12.53 -1.95
N SER A 14 -6.90 13.41 -0.99
CA SER A 14 -6.00 13.74 0.13
C SER A 14 -5.72 12.58 1.09
N SER A 15 -6.69 11.67 1.32
CA SER A 15 -6.50 10.53 2.22
C SER A 15 -5.69 9.41 1.56
N LEU A 16 -5.91 9.18 0.26
CA LEU A 16 -5.11 8.25 -0.52
C LEU A 16 -3.66 8.75 -0.67
N ASP A 17 -3.46 10.04 -0.97
CA ASP A 17 -2.13 10.64 -1.05
C ASP A 17 -1.36 10.55 0.27
N GLN A 18 -2.06 10.76 1.39
CA GLN A 18 -1.47 10.58 2.72
C GLN A 18 -1.04 9.13 2.96
N TYR A 19 -1.89 8.16 2.65
CA TYR A 19 -1.55 6.73 2.76
C TYR A 19 -0.36 6.36 1.85
N LEU A 20 -0.35 6.85 0.61
CA LEU A 20 0.76 6.63 -0.32
C LEU A 20 2.08 7.21 0.19
N LYS A 21 2.02 8.39 0.83
CA LYS A 21 3.18 9.00 1.48
C LYS A 21 3.67 8.17 2.66
N GLU A 22 2.78 7.68 3.51
CA GLU A 22 3.11 6.84 4.66
C GLU A 22 3.80 5.54 4.22
N ILE A 23 3.25 4.81 3.24
CA ILE A 23 3.86 3.56 2.79
C ILE A 23 5.19 3.76 2.04
N SER A 24 5.42 4.95 1.48
CA SER A 24 6.67 5.28 0.79
C SER A 24 7.86 5.43 1.74
N ALA A 25 7.60 5.66 3.04
CA ALA A 25 8.62 5.80 4.06
C ALA A 25 9.20 4.46 4.52
N TYR A 26 8.53 3.33 4.25
CA TYR A 26 9.08 2.02 4.60
C TYR A 26 10.26 1.66 3.70
N PRO A 27 11.42 1.31 4.28
CA PRO A 27 12.58 0.91 3.50
C PRO A 27 12.34 -0.41 2.78
N LEU A 28 12.99 -0.56 1.62
CA LEU A 28 13.06 -1.85 0.93
C LEU A 28 13.86 -2.84 1.77
N LEU A 29 13.37 -4.07 1.84
CA LEU A 29 14.10 -5.17 2.46
C LEU A 29 15.20 -5.67 1.52
N LYS A 30 16.33 -6.08 2.08
CA LYS A 30 17.31 -6.89 1.36
C LYS A 30 16.81 -8.34 1.35
N ARG A 31 17.29 -9.14 0.39
CA ARG A 31 16.96 -10.57 0.32
C ARG A 31 17.31 -11.33 1.60
N GLU A 32 18.42 -10.98 2.23
CA GLU A 32 18.85 -11.60 3.49
C GLU A 32 17.85 -11.33 4.62
N ASP A 33 17.34 -10.09 4.71
CA ASP A 33 16.33 -9.71 5.69
C ASP A 33 15.00 -10.45 5.46
N GLU A 34 14.61 -10.66 4.19
CA GLU A 34 13.40 -11.42 3.85
C GLU A 34 13.50 -12.88 4.31
N VAL A 35 14.68 -13.49 4.18
CA VAL A 35 14.91 -14.87 4.65
C VAL A 35 14.80 -14.95 6.18
N GLU A 36 15.39 -13.99 6.89
CA GLU A 36 15.28 -13.93 8.36
C GLU A 36 13.82 -13.76 8.80
N LEU A 37 13.11 -12.81 8.20
CA LEU A 37 11.69 -12.56 8.50
C LEU A 37 10.85 -13.80 8.20
N ALA A 38 11.07 -14.47 7.07
CA ALA A 38 10.34 -15.71 6.73
C ALA A 38 10.59 -16.83 7.75
N GLN A 39 11.80 -16.98 8.26
CA GLN A 39 12.11 -17.95 9.31
C GLN A 39 11.41 -17.62 10.63
N ARG A 40 11.33 -16.34 10.99
CA ARG A 40 10.62 -15.87 12.21
C ARG A 40 9.11 -16.03 12.08
N ILE A 41 8.53 -15.68 10.93
CA ILE A 41 7.10 -15.85 10.63
C ILE A 41 6.68 -17.32 10.77
N ARG A 42 7.50 -18.27 10.29
CA ARG A 42 7.25 -19.70 10.46
C ARG A 42 7.15 -20.15 11.93
N LYS A 43 7.73 -19.39 12.85
CA LYS A 43 7.68 -19.63 14.30
C LYS A 43 6.51 -18.89 14.97
N GLY A 44 5.67 -18.19 14.22
CA GLY A 44 4.51 -17.45 14.72
C GLY A 44 4.81 -15.99 15.12
N ASP A 45 5.91 -15.41 14.63
CA ASP A 45 6.27 -14.02 14.90
C ASP A 45 5.40 -13.04 14.06
N GLU A 46 4.38 -12.45 14.69
CA GLU A 46 3.47 -11.50 14.05
C GLU A 46 4.14 -10.16 13.71
N GLU A 47 5.13 -9.72 14.48
CA GLU A 47 5.87 -8.49 14.18
C GLU A 47 6.72 -8.66 12.92
N ALA A 48 7.33 -9.83 12.74
CA ALA A 48 8.04 -10.17 11.52
C ALA A 48 7.11 -10.19 10.30
N LEU A 49 5.87 -10.68 10.48
CA LEU A 49 4.85 -10.65 9.43
C LEU A 49 4.45 -9.22 9.06
N ASP A 50 4.12 -8.39 10.05
CA ASP A 50 3.74 -6.99 9.84
C ASP A 50 4.87 -6.21 9.14
N LYS A 51 6.13 -6.40 9.56
CA LYS A 51 7.30 -5.80 8.92
C LYS A 51 7.44 -6.23 7.46
N LEU A 52 7.33 -7.54 7.18
CA LEU A 52 7.42 -8.06 5.81
C LEU A 52 6.31 -7.48 4.92
N VAL A 53 5.07 -7.41 5.43
CA VAL A 53 3.93 -6.84 4.70
C VAL A 53 4.16 -5.36 4.40
N ARG A 54 4.48 -4.55 5.42
CA ARG A 54 4.67 -3.09 5.27
C ARG A 54 5.75 -2.72 4.27
N SER A 55 6.89 -3.41 4.31
CA SER A 55 7.99 -3.20 3.36
C SER A 55 7.61 -3.53 1.92
N ASN A 56 6.59 -4.36 1.69
CA ASN A 56 6.10 -4.73 0.37
C ASN A 56 4.93 -3.88 -0.13
N LEU A 57 4.31 -3.03 0.70
CA LEU A 57 3.15 -2.21 0.31
C LEU A 57 3.45 -1.30 -0.89
N ARG A 58 4.64 -0.69 -0.92
CA ARG A 58 5.08 0.16 -2.04
C ARG A 58 5.13 -0.63 -3.36
N PHE A 59 5.58 -1.88 -3.31
CA PHE A 59 5.63 -2.76 -4.49
C PHE A 59 4.22 -3.09 -4.97
N VAL A 60 3.33 -3.51 -4.07
CA VAL A 60 1.92 -3.82 -4.39
C VAL A 60 1.25 -2.64 -5.08
N VAL A 61 1.40 -1.43 -4.55
CA VAL A 61 0.85 -0.22 -5.17
C VAL A 61 1.46 0.05 -6.54
N SER A 62 2.77 -0.15 -6.71
CA SER A 62 3.43 0.02 -8.01
C SER A 62 2.90 -0.95 -9.06
N VAL A 63 2.54 -2.17 -8.66
CA VAL A 63 1.93 -3.18 -9.52
C VAL A 63 0.48 -2.79 -9.81
N ALA A 64 -0.32 -2.48 -8.80
CA ALA A 64 -1.72 -2.10 -8.94
C ALA A 64 -1.90 -0.87 -9.87
N LYS A 65 -1.02 0.14 -9.76
CA LYS A 65 -1.02 1.32 -10.64
C LYS A 65 -0.85 0.97 -12.12
N LYS A 66 -0.15 -0.13 -12.46
CA LYS A 66 -0.02 -0.59 -13.86
C LYS A 66 -1.36 -1.10 -14.42
N TYR A 67 -2.23 -1.61 -13.56
CA TYR A 67 -3.54 -2.15 -13.94
C TYR A 67 -4.68 -1.13 -13.85
N GLN A 68 -4.44 0.07 -13.28
CA GLN A 68 -5.46 1.12 -13.14
C GLN A 68 -6.08 1.56 -14.49
N ASN A 69 -5.31 1.50 -15.58
CA ASN A 69 -5.79 1.83 -16.93
C ASN A 69 -6.25 0.60 -17.74
N GLN A 70 -6.34 -0.58 -17.12
CA GLN A 70 -6.74 -1.85 -17.77
C GLN A 70 -8.16 -2.31 -17.40
N GLY A 71 -8.97 -1.43 -16.81
CA GLY A 71 -10.42 -1.65 -16.69
C GLY A 71 -10.86 -2.68 -15.63
N VAL A 72 -10.04 -2.98 -14.64
CA VAL A 72 -10.48 -3.80 -13.50
C VAL A 72 -11.18 -2.88 -12.50
N ALA A 73 -12.50 -2.77 -12.65
CA ALA A 73 -13.42 -2.10 -11.74
C ALA A 73 -14.23 -3.13 -10.95
#